data_AF-A0A963EUX1-F1
#
_entry.id   AF-A0A963EUX1-F1
#
_cell.length_a   1.000
_cell.length_b   1.000
_cell.length_c   1.000
_cell.angle_alpha   90.00
_cell.angle_beta   90.00
_cell.angle_gamma   90.00
#
_symmetry.space_group_name_H-M   'P 1'
#
loop_
_entity.id
_entity.type
_entity.pdbx_description
1 polymer ?
#
loop_
_entity_poly.entity_id
_entity_poly.type
_entity_poly.pdbx_seq_one_letter_code
_entity_poly.pdbx_strand_id
1 'polypeptide(L)'
;ALAHADISGGKGPFRQTAHRIEEILINHQIPDLATNILQLRRREKDYLLRDDKRYVDMALQELARIHALVDPATISAEQKRHFLTLLNNYQRDFMALVEQNDLIKKMTVEMNQAVAEISALVERNVTAANELMQQSVTGIQRSTDQKERIMLWSVAIAILLGILFAVSITLRIVRPLRSMAGMLDQLAYEEPSERLAYFPEGRDEVNLMAGSVNTMADNKARLINWWKSSMREAAACENLAVQLKSPPDDPLRQEAETEFREALAARHALVYRHYQKIHELNGTVIKHAQSLRDEVHVGQTQTSINTISYSARSLQSILEMLVFQECAQEQSATDQIEVLR
;
A
#
# COMPACT_ATOMS: atom_id res chain seq x y z
N ALA A 1 -35.57 8.62 -56.32
CA ALA A 1 -36.85 8.65 -57.07
C ALA A 1 -37.04 9.93 -57.90
N LEU A 2 -35.97 10.54 -58.47
CA LEU A 2 -36.08 11.81 -59.23
C LEU A 2 -35.37 11.78 -60.59
N ALA A 3 -34.92 10.61 -61.07
CA ALA A 3 -34.12 10.51 -62.30
C ALA A 3 -34.92 10.72 -63.60
N HIS A 4 -36.25 10.75 -63.54
CA HIS A 4 -37.13 10.81 -64.73
C HIS A 4 -38.34 11.75 -64.58
N ALA A 5 -38.35 12.62 -63.57
CA ALA A 5 -39.31 13.72 -63.58
C ALA A 5 -38.80 14.75 -64.59
N ASP A 6 -39.47 14.87 -65.73
CA ASP A 6 -39.25 15.97 -66.66
C ASP A 6 -39.66 17.25 -65.92
N ILE A 7 -38.67 17.89 -65.28
CA ILE A 7 -38.89 19.09 -64.48
C ILE A 7 -39.27 20.18 -65.48
N SER A 8 -40.57 20.49 -65.56
CA SER A 8 -41.06 21.66 -66.28
C SER A 8 -40.24 22.88 -65.84
N GLY A 9 -39.42 23.44 -66.74
CA GLY A 9 -38.58 24.62 -66.46
C GLY A 9 -37.07 24.38 -66.24
N GLY A 10 -36.54 23.19 -66.55
CA GLY A 10 -35.08 22.95 -66.52
C GLY A 10 -34.30 23.52 -67.72
N LYS A 11 -32.96 23.45 -67.70
CA LYS A 11 -32.09 23.84 -68.84
C LYS A 11 -32.39 23.05 -70.14
N GLY A 12 -33.02 21.87 -70.04
CA GLY A 12 -33.37 20.99 -71.16
C GLY A 12 -34.52 21.53 -72.04
N PRO A 13 -35.75 21.68 -71.50
CA PRO A 13 -36.91 22.21 -72.23
C PRO A 13 -36.64 23.56 -72.89
N PHE A 14 -35.98 24.43 -72.15
CA PHE A 14 -35.56 25.75 -72.60
C PHE A 14 -34.61 25.71 -73.82
N ARG A 15 -33.57 24.86 -73.79
CA ARG A 15 -32.63 24.69 -74.92
C ARG A 15 -33.29 24.10 -76.16
N GLN A 16 -34.19 23.13 -75.97
CA GLN A 16 -34.92 22.51 -77.09
C GLN A 16 -35.83 23.53 -77.78
N THR A 17 -36.51 24.40 -77.03
CA THR A 17 -37.35 25.45 -77.59
C THR A 17 -36.51 26.50 -78.34
N ALA A 18 -35.33 26.85 -77.83
CA ALA A 18 -34.38 27.74 -78.52
C ALA A 18 -33.96 27.20 -79.90
N HIS A 19 -33.63 25.91 -79.98
CA HIS A 19 -33.23 25.26 -81.24
C HIS A 19 -34.38 25.24 -82.26
N ARG A 20 -35.62 24.98 -81.83
CA ARG A 20 -36.80 25.02 -82.72
C ARG A 20 -37.06 26.43 -83.26
N ILE A 21 -36.86 27.46 -82.44
CA ILE A 21 -36.98 28.87 -82.87
C ILE A 21 -35.90 29.21 -83.90
N GLU A 22 -34.65 28.77 -83.71
CA GLU A 22 -33.56 28.95 -84.68
C GLU A 22 -33.84 28.25 -86.02
N GLU A 23 -34.37 27.03 -86.00
CA GLU A 23 -34.69 26.24 -87.19
C GLU A 23 -35.75 26.92 -88.08
N ILE A 24 -36.80 27.47 -87.47
CA ILE A 24 -37.86 28.21 -88.20
C ILE A 24 -37.30 29.46 -88.86
N LEU A 25 -36.33 30.13 -88.24
CA LEU A 25 -35.76 31.38 -88.75
C LEU A 25 -34.79 31.18 -89.89
N ILE A 26 -34.01 30.10 -89.86
CA ILE A 26 -33.12 29.71 -90.96
C ILE A 26 -33.93 29.37 -92.21
N ASN A 27 -35.07 28.67 -92.04
CA ASN A 27 -35.91 28.22 -93.16
C ASN A 27 -36.70 29.35 -93.84
N HIS A 28 -36.90 30.50 -93.18
CA HIS A 28 -37.72 31.61 -93.70
C HIS A 28 -36.95 32.89 -94.04
N GLN A 29 -35.61 32.91 -93.91
CA GLN A 29 -34.74 34.04 -94.29
C GLN A 29 -35.22 35.41 -93.78
N ILE A 30 -35.53 35.52 -92.48
CA ILE A 30 -35.85 36.80 -91.82
C ILE A 30 -34.60 37.30 -91.07
N PRO A 31 -33.67 38.02 -91.72
CA PRO A 31 -32.37 38.39 -91.15
C PRO A 31 -32.47 39.24 -89.87
N ASP A 32 -33.47 40.11 -89.77
CA ASP A 32 -33.65 40.98 -88.60
C ASP A 32 -34.07 40.19 -87.35
N LEU A 33 -34.85 39.11 -87.51
CA LEU A 33 -35.26 38.29 -86.36
C LEU A 33 -34.15 37.36 -85.86
N ALA A 34 -33.31 36.85 -86.77
CA ALA A 34 -32.18 35.98 -86.42
C ALA A 34 -31.18 36.67 -85.49
N THR A 35 -30.87 37.95 -85.75
CA THR A 35 -29.96 38.73 -84.91
C THR A 35 -30.51 38.92 -83.48
N ASN A 36 -31.81 39.19 -83.35
CA ASN A 36 -32.44 39.37 -82.03
C ASN A 36 -32.48 38.06 -81.22
N ILE A 37 -32.68 36.91 -81.87
CA ILE A 37 -32.59 35.60 -81.19
C ILE A 37 -31.16 35.30 -80.71
N LEU A 38 -30.14 35.63 -81.50
CA LEU A 38 -28.75 35.47 -81.04
C LEU A 38 -28.45 36.36 -79.83
N GLN A 39 -28.98 37.60 -79.79
CA GLN A 39 -28.87 38.47 -78.62
C GLN A 39 -29.60 37.88 -77.42
N LEU A 40 -30.83 37.38 -77.60
CA LEU A 40 -31.61 36.72 -76.55
C LEU A 40 -30.83 35.55 -75.91
N ARG A 41 -30.28 34.65 -76.74
CA ARG A 41 -29.45 33.52 -76.26
C ARG A 41 -28.17 33.98 -75.56
N ARG A 42 -27.56 35.06 -76.04
CA ARG A 42 -26.39 35.65 -75.37
C ARG A 42 -26.74 36.13 -73.96
N ARG A 43 -27.85 36.85 -73.80
CA ARG A 43 -28.31 37.34 -72.48
C ARG A 43 -28.63 36.19 -71.54
N GLU A 44 -29.34 35.17 -72.02
CA GLU A 44 -29.59 33.97 -71.23
C GLU A 44 -28.29 33.28 -70.78
N LYS A 45 -27.34 33.06 -71.70
CA LYS A 45 -26.05 32.46 -71.34
C LYS A 45 -25.28 33.31 -70.32
N ASP A 46 -25.33 34.63 -70.47
CA ASP A 46 -24.73 35.55 -69.50
C ASP A 46 -25.39 35.42 -68.12
N TYR A 47 -26.72 35.26 -68.05
CA TYR A 47 -27.42 34.93 -66.80
C TYR A 47 -26.94 33.59 -66.22
N LEU A 48 -26.88 32.52 -67.01
CA LEU A 48 -26.48 31.21 -66.50
C LEU A 48 -25.02 31.14 -66.01
N LEU A 49 -24.15 31.98 -66.56
CA LEU A 49 -22.75 32.06 -66.15
C LEU A 49 -22.53 32.98 -64.96
N ARG A 50 -23.37 34.02 -64.81
CA ARG A 50 -23.12 35.12 -63.87
C ARG A 50 -24.16 35.23 -62.76
N ASP A 51 -25.27 34.51 -62.88
CA ASP A 51 -26.42 34.53 -61.96
C ASP A 51 -26.92 35.95 -61.64
N ASP A 52 -26.86 36.84 -62.63
CA ASP A 52 -27.16 38.26 -62.49
C ASP A 52 -28.47 38.62 -63.20
N LYS A 53 -29.44 39.09 -62.40
CA LYS A 53 -30.81 39.41 -62.84
C LYS A 53 -30.86 40.46 -63.94
N ARG A 54 -29.84 41.32 -64.08
CA ARG A 54 -29.76 42.27 -65.21
C ARG A 54 -29.84 41.56 -66.55
N TYR A 55 -29.28 40.36 -66.66
CA TYR A 55 -29.34 39.57 -67.89
C TYR A 55 -30.72 38.94 -68.13
N VAL A 56 -31.50 38.69 -67.07
CA VAL A 56 -32.91 38.28 -67.16
C VAL A 56 -33.72 39.42 -67.74
N ASP A 57 -33.57 40.63 -67.20
CA ASP A 57 -34.27 41.82 -67.69
C ASP A 57 -33.93 42.11 -69.16
N MET A 58 -32.64 42.02 -69.51
CA MET A 58 -32.21 42.16 -70.90
C MET A 58 -32.80 41.08 -71.81
N ALA A 59 -32.87 39.83 -71.37
CA ALA A 59 -33.49 38.74 -72.13
C ALA A 59 -34.99 38.98 -72.35
N LEU A 60 -35.72 39.43 -71.33
CA LEU A 60 -37.14 39.79 -71.44
C LEU A 60 -37.38 40.96 -72.40
N GLN A 61 -36.48 41.95 -72.42
CA GLN A 61 -36.54 43.05 -73.38
C GLN A 61 -36.28 42.59 -74.82
N GLU A 62 -35.37 41.65 -75.05
CA GLU A 62 -35.17 41.06 -76.39
C GLU A 62 -36.39 40.23 -76.80
N LEU A 63 -36.99 39.46 -75.90
CA LEU A 63 -38.24 38.72 -76.16
C LEU A 63 -39.37 39.65 -76.58
N ALA A 64 -39.57 40.77 -75.87
CA ALA A 64 -40.58 41.77 -76.23
C ALA A 64 -40.33 42.40 -77.61
N ARG A 65 -39.06 42.66 -77.96
CA ARG A 65 -38.67 43.14 -79.29
C ARG A 65 -38.96 42.12 -80.39
N ILE A 66 -38.66 40.85 -80.15
CA ILE A 66 -38.96 39.77 -81.11
C ILE A 66 -40.48 39.67 -81.31
N HIS A 67 -41.27 39.72 -80.23
CA HIS A 67 -42.74 39.74 -80.32
C HIS A 67 -43.25 40.87 -81.24
N ALA A 68 -42.72 42.10 -81.07
CA ALA A 68 -43.13 43.25 -81.88
C ALA A 68 -42.72 43.15 -83.36
N LEU A 69 -41.60 42.49 -83.67
CA LEU A 69 -41.11 42.33 -85.04
C LEU A 69 -41.81 41.20 -85.81
N VAL A 70 -42.36 40.21 -85.11
CA VAL A 70 -43.15 39.13 -85.71
C VAL A 70 -44.49 39.64 -86.23
N ASP A 71 -45.01 40.73 -85.66
CA ASP A 71 -46.33 41.24 -86.01
C ASP A 71 -46.49 41.74 -87.45
N PRO A 72 -45.58 42.59 -87.97
CA PRO A 72 -45.59 43.07 -89.34
C PRO A 72 -44.91 42.14 -90.37
N ALA A 73 -44.35 41.00 -89.95
CA ALA A 73 -43.59 40.11 -90.83
C ALA A 73 -44.47 39.42 -91.89
N THR A 74 -43.95 39.29 -93.12
CA THR A 74 -44.64 38.70 -94.28
C THR A 74 -44.60 37.15 -94.24
N ILE A 75 -45.13 36.55 -93.18
CA ILE A 75 -45.23 35.09 -92.97
C ILE A 75 -46.69 34.65 -92.91
N SER A 76 -46.96 33.35 -93.11
CA SER A 76 -48.34 32.84 -93.03
C SER A 76 -48.89 32.98 -91.60
N ALA A 77 -50.20 33.20 -91.47
CA ALA A 77 -50.86 33.34 -90.17
C ALA A 77 -50.65 32.10 -89.27
N GLU A 78 -50.55 30.92 -89.86
CA GLU A 78 -50.30 29.66 -89.14
C GLU A 78 -48.87 29.60 -88.58
N GLN A 79 -47.87 29.97 -89.38
CA GLN A 79 -46.46 30.01 -88.95
C GLN A 79 -46.24 31.07 -87.86
N LYS A 80 -46.87 32.23 -88.01
CA LYS A 80 -46.83 33.31 -87.01
C LYS A 80 -47.36 32.83 -85.66
N ARG A 81 -48.51 32.15 -85.65
CA ARG A 81 -49.11 31.57 -84.44
C ARG A 81 -48.18 30.52 -83.82
N HIS A 82 -47.60 29.62 -84.62
CA HIS A 82 -46.68 28.60 -84.13
C HIS A 82 -45.42 29.21 -83.49
N PHE A 83 -44.81 30.21 -84.14
CA PHE A 83 -43.63 30.91 -83.64
C PHE A 83 -43.91 31.62 -82.30
N LEU A 84 -45.02 32.34 -82.20
CA LEU A 84 -45.42 33.02 -80.97
C LEU A 84 -45.69 32.03 -79.82
N THR A 85 -46.26 30.85 -80.10
CA THR A 85 -46.40 29.79 -79.10
C THR A 85 -45.05 29.28 -78.60
N LEU A 86 -44.07 29.07 -79.49
CA LEU A 86 -42.72 28.67 -79.09
C LEU A 86 -42.03 29.74 -78.24
N LEU A 87 -42.17 31.02 -78.61
CA LEU A 87 -41.57 32.14 -77.88
C LEU A 87 -42.16 32.29 -76.47
N ASN A 88 -43.48 32.13 -76.33
CA ASN A 88 -44.15 32.13 -75.03
C ASN A 88 -43.70 30.95 -74.14
N ASN A 89 -43.56 29.76 -74.72
CA ASN A 89 -43.07 28.58 -73.99
C ASN A 89 -41.62 28.79 -73.54
N TYR A 90 -40.77 29.36 -74.41
CA TYR A 90 -39.40 29.71 -74.07
C TYR A 90 -39.33 30.70 -72.90
N GLN A 91 -40.12 31.77 -72.93
CA GLN A 91 -40.16 32.76 -71.86
C GLN A 91 -40.58 32.14 -70.53
N ARG A 92 -41.64 31.31 -70.54
CA ARG A 92 -42.12 30.60 -69.35
C ARG A 92 -41.03 29.70 -68.77
N ASP A 93 -40.39 28.90 -69.61
CA ASP A 93 -39.37 27.94 -69.16
C ASP A 93 -38.11 28.65 -68.65
N PHE A 94 -37.72 29.78 -69.27
CA PHE A 94 -36.63 30.63 -68.78
C PHE A 94 -36.94 31.22 -67.41
N MET A 95 -38.15 31.74 -67.21
CA MET A 95 -38.55 32.31 -65.92
C MET A 95 -38.62 31.25 -64.81
N ALA A 96 -39.10 30.04 -65.13
CA ALA A 96 -39.10 28.92 -64.19
C ALA A 96 -37.67 28.55 -63.75
N LEU A 97 -36.70 28.59 -64.69
CA LEU A 97 -35.29 28.38 -64.37
C LEU A 97 -34.71 29.48 -63.47
N VAL A 98 -35.08 30.74 -63.73
CA VAL A 98 -34.67 31.89 -62.90
C VAL A 98 -35.18 31.74 -61.47
N GLU A 99 -36.45 31.39 -61.30
CA GLU A 99 -37.07 31.18 -59.99
C GLU A 99 -36.42 30.01 -59.22
N GLN A 100 -36.11 28.91 -59.90
CA GLN A 100 -35.39 27.79 -59.30
C GLN A 100 -33.98 28.17 -58.83
N ASN A 101 -33.24 28.95 -59.62
CA ASN A 101 -31.91 29.43 -59.21
C ASN A 101 -31.99 30.34 -57.98
N ASP A 102 -32.97 31.24 -57.92
CA ASP A 102 -33.20 32.10 -56.76
C ASP A 102 -33.51 31.27 -55.49
N LEU A 103 -34.32 30.21 -55.63
CA LEU A 103 -34.63 29.30 -54.52
C LEU A 103 -33.38 28.55 -54.04
N ILE A 104 -32.59 28.00 -54.97
CA ILE A 104 -31.32 27.30 -54.64
C ILE A 104 -30.36 28.25 -53.92
N LYS A 105 -30.26 29.50 -54.38
CA LYS A 105 -29.41 30.52 -53.77
C LYS A 105 -29.84 30.80 -52.33
N LYS A 106 -31.13 30.98 -52.08
CA LYS A 106 -31.68 31.19 -50.74
C LYS A 106 -31.38 29.99 -49.82
N MET A 107 -31.66 28.78 -50.29
CA MET A 107 -31.40 27.55 -49.52
C MET A 107 -29.90 27.34 -49.24
N THR A 108 -29.04 27.72 -50.17
CA THR A 108 -27.58 27.63 -49.98
C THR A 108 -27.10 28.59 -48.89
N VAL A 109 -27.66 29.81 -48.83
CA VAL A 109 -27.36 30.77 -47.76
C VAL A 109 -27.83 30.24 -46.40
N GLU A 110 -29.06 29.74 -46.32
CA GLU A 110 -29.61 29.15 -45.09
C GLU A 110 -28.79 27.94 -44.62
N MET A 111 -28.40 27.05 -45.55
CA MET A 111 -27.53 25.91 -45.26
C MET A 111 -26.17 26.36 -44.73
N ASN A 112 -25.52 27.32 -45.38
CA ASN A 112 -24.22 27.82 -44.95
C ASN A 112 -24.29 28.47 -43.55
N GLN A 113 -25.38 29.15 -43.24
CA GLN A 113 -25.61 29.73 -41.93
C GLN A 113 -25.78 28.65 -40.86
N ALA A 114 -26.59 27.61 -41.13
CA ALA A 114 -26.75 26.48 -40.22
C ALA A 114 -25.42 25.73 -39.98
N VAL A 115 -24.61 25.55 -41.03
CA VAL A 115 -23.28 24.94 -40.92
C VAL A 115 -22.34 25.79 -40.06
N ALA A 116 -22.38 27.12 -40.18
CA ALA A 116 -21.57 28.01 -39.35
C ALA A 116 -21.95 27.90 -37.86
N GLU A 117 -23.25 27.83 -37.56
CA GLU A 117 -23.74 27.63 -36.18
C GLU A 117 -23.28 26.30 -35.61
N ILE A 118 -23.43 25.21 -36.36
CA ILE A 118 -22.99 23.87 -35.94
C ILE A 118 -21.48 23.85 -35.71
N SER A 119 -20.70 24.43 -36.63
CA SER A 119 -19.23 24.48 -36.52
C SER A 119 -18.80 25.18 -35.23
N ALA A 120 -19.44 26.29 -34.89
CA ALA A 120 -19.17 27.01 -33.64
C ALA A 120 -19.56 26.23 -32.37
N LEU A 121 -20.59 25.38 -32.43
CA LEU A 121 -20.94 24.48 -31.33
C LEU A 121 -19.92 23.34 -31.18
N VAL A 122 -19.50 22.76 -32.32
CA VAL A 122 -18.49 21.69 -32.33
C VAL A 122 -17.16 22.20 -31.79
N GLU A 123 -16.70 23.37 -32.23
CA GLU A 123 -15.44 23.96 -31.76
C GLU A 123 -15.46 24.25 -30.24
N ARG A 124 -16.57 24.80 -29.73
CA ARG A 124 -16.77 25.00 -28.29
C ARG A 124 -16.74 23.69 -27.52
N ASN A 125 -17.42 22.65 -27.99
CA ASN A 125 -17.44 21.34 -27.35
C ASN A 125 -16.07 20.66 -27.37
N VAL A 126 -15.33 20.74 -28.48
CA VAL A 126 -13.97 20.19 -28.59
C VAL A 126 -13.02 20.92 -27.64
N THR A 127 -13.13 22.25 -27.54
CA THR A 127 -12.31 23.05 -26.62
C THR A 127 -12.61 22.69 -25.16
N ALA A 128 -13.90 22.66 -24.78
CA ALA A 128 -14.30 22.27 -23.43
C ALA A 128 -13.89 20.84 -23.07
N ALA A 129 -14.00 19.89 -24.00
CA ALA A 129 -13.55 18.51 -23.80
C ALA A 129 -12.03 18.44 -23.59
N ASN A 130 -11.25 19.21 -24.37
CA ASN A 130 -9.81 19.30 -24.19
C ASN A 130 -9.42 19.92 -22.84
N GLU A 131 -10.12 20.95 -22.38
CA GLU A 131 -9.92 21.54 -21.06
C GLU A 131 -10.20 20.55 -19.93
N LEU A 132 -11.31 19.82 -19.99
CA LEU A 132 -11.65 18.77 -19.02
C LEU A 132 -10.61 17.64 -19.01
N MET A 133 -10.10 17.25 -20.17
CA MET A 133 -9.01 16.28 -20.29
C MET A 133 -7.74 16.80 -19.61
N GLN A 134 -7.34 18.05 -19.86
CA GLN A 134 -6.17 18.67 -19.23
C GLN A 134 -6.33 18.78 -17.71
N GLN A 135 -7.53 19.12 -17.22
CA GLN A 135 -7.83 19.12 -15.79
C GLN A 135 -7.73 17.71 -15.18
N SER A 136 -8.19 16.69 -15.90
CA SER A 136 -8.09 15.30 -15.46
C SER A 136 -6.63 14.83 -15.41
N VAL A 137 -5.82 15.13 -16.43
CA VAL A 137 -4.38 14.82 -16.46
C VAL A 137 -3.64 15.50 -15.32
N THR A 138 -3.87 16.79 -15.09
CA THR A 138 -3.23 17.52 -13.99
C THR A 138 -3.69 17.03 -12.61
N GLY A 139 -4.96 16.63 -12.48
CA GLY A 139 -5.49 15.99 -11.27
C GLY A 139 -4.85 14.63 -10.99
N ILE A 140 -4.68 13.81 -12.02
CA ILE A 140 -3.97 12.52 -11.93
C ILE A 140 -2.52 12.75 -11.53
N GLN A 141 -1.81 13.68 -12.18
CA GLN A 141 -0.40 13.94 -11.88
C GLN A 141 -0.20 14.35 -10.41
N ARG A 142 -1.03 15.27 -9.88
CA ARG A 142 -0.97 15.67 -8.46
C ARG A 142 -1.22 14.50 -7.50
N SER A 143 -2.17 13.63 -7.84
CA SER A 143 -2.45 12.42 -7.04
C SER A 143 -1.29 11.43 -7.08
N THR A 144 -0.64 11.29 -8.24
CA THR A 144 0.55 10.46 -8.43
C THR A 144 1.72 10.97 -7.61
N ASP A 145 2.05 12.27 -7.67
CA ASP A 145 3.17 12.85 -6.92
C ASP A 145 3.00 12.68 -5.39
N GLN A 146 1.76 12.79 -4.89
CA GLN A 146 1.46 12.52 -3.48
C GLN A 146 1.67 11.04 -3.12
N LYS A 147 1.25 10.12 -3.99
CA LYS A 147 1.42 8.68 -3.78
C LYS A 147 2.89 8.25 -3.81
N GLU A 148 3.70 8.86 -4.67
CA GLU A 148 5.15 8.61 -4.70
C GLU A 148 5.82 8.96 -3.37
N ARG A 149 5.52 10.13 -2.79
CA ARG A 149 6.09 10.54 -1.49
C ARG A 149 5.64 9.62 -0.35
N ILE A 150 4.37 9.24 -0.31
CA ILE A 150 3.85 8.32 0.72
C ILE A 150 4.51 6.94 0.61
N MET A 151 4.71 6.44 -0.60
CA MET A 151 5.40 5.17 -0.84
C MET A 151 6.86 5.21 -0.38
N LEU A 152 7.58 6.30 -0.64
CA LEU A 152 8.96 6.45 -0.16
C LEU A 152 9.04 6.44 1.36
N TRP A 153 8.13 7.16 2.04
CA TRP A 153 8.07 7.16 3.51
C TRP A 153 7.68 5.80 4.08
N SER A 154 6.74 5.08 3.46
CA SER A 154 6.35 3.75 3.95
C SER A 154 7.49 2.74 3.85
N VAL A 155 8.26 2.75 2.75
CA VAL A 155 9.47 1.93 2.59
C VAL A 155 10.55 2.31 3.61
N ALA A 156 10.80 3.62 3.80
CA ALA A 156 11.79 4.09 4.77
C ALA A 156 11.42 3.67 6.21
N ILE A 157 10.15 3.79 6.59
CA ILE A 157 9.65 3.36 7.91
C ILE A 157 9.76 1.85 8.06
N ALA A 158 9.40 1.07 7.03
CA ALA A 158 9.51 -0.39 7.07
C ALA A 158 10.96 -0.86 7.28
N ILE A 159 11.92 -0.24 6.58
CA ILE A 159 13.36 -0.52 6.77
C ILE A 159 13.80 -0.13 8.18
N LEU A 160 13.41 1.04 8.66
CA LEU A 160 13.77 1.53 9.99
C LEU A 160 13.22 0.61 11.09
N LEU A 161 11.97 0.15 10.96
CA LEU A 161 11.37 -0.82 11.87
C LEU A 161 12.09 -2.17 11.80
N GLY A 162 12.47 -2.63 10.61
CA GLY A 162 13.26 -3.85 10.44
C GLY A 162 14.60 -3.78 11.17
N ILE A 163 15.34 -2.67 11.03
CA ILE A 163 16.60 -2.44 11.74
C ILE A 163 16.36 -2.37 13.25
N LEU A 164 15.32 -1.65 13.69
CA LEU A 164 14.96 -1.53 15.11
C LEU A 164 14.66 -2.91 15.71
N PHE A 165 13.87 -3.74 15.05
CA PHE A 165 13.56 -5.10 15.51
C PHE A 165 14.81 -5.99 15.52
N ALA A 166 15.62 -5.96 14.46
CA ALA A 166 16.86 -6.73 14.40
C ALA A 166 17.81 -6.37 15.55
N VAL A 167 18.02 -5.08 15.80
CA VAL A 167 18.84 -4.58 16.92
C VAL A 167 18.23 -4.97 18.27
N SER A 168 16.92 -4.80 18.44
CA SER A 168 16.22 -5.14 19.69
C SER A 168 16.31 -6.64 20.01
N ILE A 169 16.03 -7.51 19.04
CA ILE A 169 16.13 -8.98 19.17
C ILE A 169 17.58 -9.39 19.47
N THR A 170 18.55 -8.81 18.76
CA THR A 170 19.97 -9.14 18.96
C THR A 170 20.44 -8.77 20.36
N LEU A 171 20.09 -7.58 20.83
CA LEU A 171 20.54 -7.08 22.14
C LEU A 171 19.79 -7.74 23.31
N ARG A 172 18.47 -7.92 23.20
CA ARG A 172 17.64 -8.40 24.31
C ARG A 172 17.51 -9.92 24.38
N ILE A 173 17.68 -10.64 23.27
CA ILE A 173 17.48 -12.09 23.23
C ILE A 173 18.78 -12.82 22.86
N VAL A 174 19.34 -12.53 21.68
CA VAL A 174 20.45 -13.34 21.13
C VAL A 174 21.70 -13.25 21.99
N ARG A 175 22.08 -12.04 22.42
CA ARG A 175 23.28 -11.84 23.26
C ARG A 175 23.18 -12.58 24.61
N PRO A 176 22.15 -12.36 25.45
CA PRO A 176 22.01 -13.12 26.70
C PRO A 176 21.95 -14.63 26.51
N LEU A 177 21.25 -15.11 25.47
CA LEU A 177 21.14 -16.54 25.20
C LEU A 177 22.50 -17.16 24.83
N ARG A 178 23.32 -16.44 24.05
CA ARG A 178 24.67 -16.88 23.72
C ARG A 178 25.58 -16.90 24.96
N SER A 179 25.44 -15.91 25.84
CA SER A 179 26.16 -15.90 27.12
C SER A 179 25.74 -17.07 28.02
N MET A 180 24.45 -17.40 28.10
CA MET A 180 23.95 -18.57 28.82
C MET A 180 24.52 -19.87 28.26
N ALA A 181 24.51 -20.03 26.94
CA ALA A 181 25.08 -21.21 26.29
C ALA A 181 26.57 -21.36 26.63
N GLY A 182 27.32 -20.25 26.60
CA GLY A 182 28.74 -20.24 27.00
C GLY A 182 28.94 -20.60 28.47
N MET A 183 28.13 -20.07 29.39
CA MET A 183 28.22 -20.38 30.81
C MET A 183 27.88 -21.86 31.08
N LEU A 184 26.87 -22.41 30.42
CA LEU A 184 26.51 -23.82 30.54
C LEU A 184 27.60 -24.74 30.01
N ASP A 185 28.26 -24.37 28.92
CA ASP A 185 29.42 -25.09 28.38
C ASP A 185 30.61 -25.06 29.36
N GLN A 186 30.93 -23.89 29.92
CA GLN A 186 31.94 -23.77 30.98
C GLN A 186 31.55 -24.58 32.22
N LEU A 187 30.27 -24.64 32.58
CA LEU A 187 29.78 -25.41 33.72
C LEU A 187 29.96 -26.93 33.53
N ALA A 188 30.24 -27.44 32.33
CA ALA A 188 30.60 -28.84 32.16
C ALA A 188 32.02 -29.15 32.66
N TYR A 189 32.95 -28.19 32.54
CA TYR A 189 34.38 -28.43 32.77
C TYR A 189 34.92 -27.72 34.02
N GLU A 190 34.41 -26.55 34.36
CA GLU A 190 34.96 -25.67 35.40
C GLU A 190 33.86 -25.09 36.31
N GLU A 191 34.24 -24.39 37.37
CA GLU A 191 33.34 -23.54 38.16
C GLU A 191 33.35 -22.13 37.53
N PRO A 192 32.25 -21.66 36.93
CA PRO A 192 32.23 -20.36 36.26
C PRO A 192 32.56 -19.24 37.26
N SER A 193 33.52 -18.39 36.91
CA SER A 193 33.90 -17.23 37.73
C SER A 193 32.93 -16.06 37.58
N GLU A 194 32.37 -15.89 36.39
CA GLU A 194 31.37 -14.86 36.09
C GLU A 194 29.95 -15.41 36.18
N ARG A 195 29.02 -14.56 36.63
CA ARG A 195 27.58 -14.86 36.68
C ARG A 195 26.87 -14.07 35.59
N LEU A 196 25.78 -14.63 35.09
CA LEU A 196 24.92 -13.92 34.13
C LEU A 196 24.25 -12.73 34.82
N ALA A 197 24.08 -11.63 34.09
CA ALA A 197 23.33 -10.48 34.58
C ALA A 197 21.88 -10.90 34.89
N TYR A 198 21.48 -10.72 36.16
CA TYR A 198 20.15 -11.01 36.65
C TYR A 198 19.60 -9.76 37.34
N PHE A 199 18.43 -9.30 36.89
CA PHE A 199 17.74 -8.14 37.45
C PHE A 199 16.50 -8.64 38.21
N PRO A 200 16.41 -8.46 39.54
CA PRO A 200 15.28 -8.98 40.33
C PRO A 200 13.90 -8.50 39.88
N GLU A 201 13.80 -7.31 39.27
CA GLU A 201 12.54 -6.75 38.74
C GLU A 201 12.32 -7.06 37.25
N GLY A 202 13.24 -7.78 36.60
CA GLY A 202 13.14 -8.15 35.19
C GLY A 202 12.02 -9.15 34.97
N ARG A 203 11.00 -8.75 34.19
CA ARG A 203 9.78 -9.51 33.93
C ARG A 203 9.84 -10.43 32.70
N ASP A 204 10.98 -10.50 32.02
CA ASP A 204 11.11 -11.32 30.81
C ASP A 204 11.62 -12.74 31.10
N GLU A 205 11.29 -13.67 30.21
CA GLU A 205 11.64 -15.08 30.32
C GLU A 205 13.16 -15.29 30.29
N VAL A 206 13.88 -14.42 29.57
CA VAL A 206 15.34 -14.47 29.44
C VAL A 206 16.02 -14.19 30.79
N ASN A 207 15.57 -13.20 31.54
CA ASN A 207 16.06 -12.85 32.87
C ASN A 207 15.76 -13.96 33.89
N LEU A 208 14.58 -14.60 33.80
CA LEU A 208 14.25 -15.77 34.61
C LEU A 208 15.19 -16.96 34.32
N MET A 209 15.50 -17.20 33.05
CA MET A 209 16.47 -18.21 32.66
C MET A 209 17.88 -17.86 33.18
N ALA A 210 18.31 -16.59 33.10
CA ALA A 210 19.60 -16.14 33.64
C ALA A 210 19.73 -16.47 35.13
N GLY A 211 18.70 -16.15 35.93
CA GLY A 211 18.66 -16.47 37.35
C GLY A 211 18.69 -17.97 37.63
N SER A 212 18.00 -18.77 36.81
CA SER A 212 17.99 -20.23 36.92
C SER A 212 19.37 -20.84 36.64
N VAL A 213 20.07 -20.38 35.59
CA VAL A 213 21.42 -20.83 35.25
C VAL A 213 22.42 -20.43 36.34
N ASN A 214 22.33 -19.21 36.89
CA ASN A 214 23.14 -18.79 38.04
C ASN A 214 22.91 -19.71 39.25
N THR A 215 21.64 -20.05 39.55
CA THR A 215 21.28 -20.95 40.63
C THR A 215 21.87 -22.35 40.43
N MET A 216 21.85 -22.86 39.20
CA MET A 216 22.48 -24.15 38.85
C MET A 216 23.99 -24.12 39.07
N ALA A 217 24.67 -23.04 38.66
CA ALA A 217 26.10 -22.88 38.89
C ALA A 217 26.44 -22.87 40.39
N ASP A 218 25.64 -22.17 41.20
CA ASP A 218 25.82 -22.14 42.65
C ASP A 218 25.56 -23.51 43.30
N ASN A 219 24.58 -24.26 42.81
CA ASN A 219 24.31 -25.63 43.25
C ASN A 219 25.50 -26.57 42.96
N LYS A 220 26.08 -26.50 41.75
CA LYS A 220 27.27 -27.29 41.39
C LYS A 220 28.44 -26.95 42.32
N ALA A 221 28.74 -25.68 42.52
CA ALA A 221 29.83 -25.24 43.39
C ALA A 221 29.62 -25.72 44.85
N ARG A 222 28.38 -25.66 45.36
CA ARG A 222 28.05 -26.23 46.68
C ARG A 222 28.30 -27.73 46.74
N LEU A 223 27.85 -28.48 45.74
CA LEU A 223 28.01 -29.93 45.68
C LEU A 223 29.50 -30.34 45.65
N ILE A 224 30.33 -29.66 44.84
CA ILE A 224 31.76 -29.94 44.76
C ILE A 224 32.44 -29.66 46.10
N ASN A 225 32.12 -28.54 46.75
CA ASN A 225 32.69 -28.20 48.05
C ASN A 225 32.27 -29.19 49.15
N TRP A 226 31.00 -29.57 49.17
CA TRP A 226 30.49 -30.59 50.09
C TRP A 226 31.16 -31.96 49.86
N TRP A 227 31.31 -32.38 48.60
CA TRP A 227 31.96 -33.64 48.25
C TRP A 227 33.44 -33.65 48.63
N LYS A 228 34.18 -32.57 48.34
CA LYS A 228 35.59 -32.39 48.76
C LYS A 228 35.74 -32.47 50.28
N SER A 229 34.85 -31.80 51.03
CA SER A 229 34.86 -31.84 52.50
C SER A 229 34.57 -33.25 53.03
N SER A 230 33.60 -33.94 52.43
CA SER A 230 33.23 -35.31 52.82
C SER A 230 34.36 -36.32 52.54
N MET A 231 35.05 -36.17 51.41
CA MET A 231 36.20 -37.02 51.07
C MET A 231 37.37 -36.81 52.03
N ARG A 232 37.65 -35.56 52.42
CA ARG A 232 38.71 -35.26 53.41
C ARG A 232 38.42 -35.88 54.77
N GLU A 233 37.19 -35.77 55.24
CA GLU A 233 36.76 -36.40 56.49
C GLU A 233 36.88 -37.92 56.42
N ALA A 234 36.42 -38.56 55.33
CA ALA A 234 36.54 -40.00 55.16
C ALA A 234 38.00 -40.47 55.15
N ALA A 235 38.88 -39.75 54.44
CA ALA A 235 40.31 -40.03 54.41
C ALA A 235 40.97 -39.85 55.79
N ALA A 236 40.64 -38.79 56.52
CA ALA A 236 41.14 -38.56 57.88
C ALA A 236 40.64 -39.63 58.87
N CYS A 237 39.39 -40.08 58.72
CA CYS A 237 38.82 -41.16 59.52
C CYS A 237 39.54 -42.50 59.28
N GLU A 238 39.82 -42.83 58.01
CA GLU A 238 40.58 -44.03 57.65
C GLU A 238 42.02 -43.97 58.19
N ASN A 239 42.70 -42.82 58.03
CA ASN A 239 44.04 -42.60 58.56
C ASN A 239 44.07 -42.78 60.09
N LEU A 240 43.11 -42.17 60.80
CA LEU A 240 42.96 -42.34 62.25
C LEU A 240 42.72 -43.81 62.64
N ALA A 241 41.86 -44.53 61.92
CA ALA A 241 41.58 -45.94 62.17
C ALA A 241 42.84 -46.83 62.04
N VAL A 242 43.74 -46.49 61.13
CA VAL A 242 45.04 -47.18 60.97
C VAL A 242 45.97 -46.85 62.15
N GLN A 243 46.09 -45.58 62.52
CA GLN A 243 47.01 -45.10 63.57
C GLN A 243 46.54 -45.43 65.01
N LEU A 244 45.26 -45.77 65.22
CA LEU A 244 44.75 -46.24 66.52
C LEU A 244 45.43 -47.51 67.03
N LYS A 245 46.12 -48.26 66.16
CA LYS A 245 46.94 -49.43 66.53
C LYS A 245 48.27 -49.07 67.21
N SER A 246 48.73 -47.83 67.04
CA SER A 246 49.94 -47.31 67.67
C SER A 246 49.67 -46.82 69.10
N PRO A 247 50.69 -46.77 69.97
CA PRO A 247 50.55 -46.26 71.33
C PRO A 247 49.96 -44.83 71.35
N PRO A 248 49.24 -44.43 72.42
CA PRO A 248 48.62 -43.09 72.51
C PRO A 248 49.62 -41.92 72.38
N ASP A 249 50.88 -42.14 72.75
CA ASP A 249 51.94 -41.13 72.72
C ASP A 249 52.70 -41.09 71.38
N ASP A 250 52.30 -41.88 70.39
CA ASP A 250 52.91 -41.86 69.06
C ASP A 250 52.57 -40.54 68.34
N PRO A 251 53.57 -39.75 67.89
CA PRO A 251 53.34 -38.49 67.20
C PRO A 251 52.46 -38.65 65.96
N LEU A 252 52.54 -39.78 65.25
CA LEU A 252 51.73 -40.04 64.05
C LEU A 252 50.25 -40.25 64.39
N ARG A 253 49.97 -40.82 65.56
CA ARG A 253 48.59 -40.98 66.05
C ARG A 253 48.01 -39.64 66.48
N GLN A 254 48.79 -38.80 67.17
CA GLN A 254 48.35 -37.46 67.56
C GLN A 254 48.10 -36.55 66.35
N GLU A 255 48.93 -36.66 65.32
CA GLU A 255 48.74 -35.96 64.04
C GLU A 255 47.44 -36.40 63.36
N ALA A 256 47.18 -37.71 63.24
CA ALA A 256 45.94 -38.23 62.66
C ALA A 256 44.68 -37.88 63.47
N GLU A 257 44.77 -37.85 64.80
CA GLU A 257 43.68 -37.38 65.68
C GLU A 257 43.39 -35.89 65.45
N THR A 258 44.43 -35.08 65.23
CA THR A 258 44.30 -33.64 64.93
C THR A 258 43.71 -33.42 63.54
N GLU A 259 44.21 -34.11 62.52
CA GLU A 259 43.70 -34.04 61.14
C GLU A 259 42.22 -34.45 61.07
N PHE A 260 41.82 -35.50 61.78
CA PHE A 260 40.42 -35.91 61.88
C PHE A 260 39.55 -34.85 62.56
N ARG A 261 40.01 -34.25 63.66
CA ARG A 261 39.29 -33.16 64.34
C ARG A 261 39.13 -31.94 63.43
N GLU A 262 40.16 -31.57 62.69
CA GLU A 262 40.11 -30.47 61.72
C GLU A 262 39.13 -30.76 60.58
N ALA A 263 39.15 -31.98 60.03
CA ALA A 263 38.23 -32.39 58.97
C ALA A 263 36.77 -32.42 59.45
N LEU A 264 36.53 -32.91 60.67
CA LEU A 264 35.22 -32.92 61.31
C LEU A 264 34.71 -31.49 61.56
N ALA A 265 35.56 -30.62 62.12
CA ALA A 265 35.24 -29.20 62.32
C ALA A 265 34.91 -28.49 61.00
N ALA A 266 35.69 -28.75 59.94
CA ALA A 266 35.42 -28.19 58.62
C ALA A 266 34.07 -28.64 58.05
N ARG A 267 33.67 -29.89 58.28
CA ARG A 267 32.36 -30.42 57.90
C ARG A 267 31.23 -29.76 58.70
N HIS A 268 31.38 -29.64 60.01
CA HIS A 268 30.40 -28.96 60.85
C HIS A 268 30.20 -27.51 60.41
N ALA A 269 31.29 -26.79 60.14
CA ALA A 269 31.22 -25.43 59.61
C ALA A 269 30.51 -25.32 58.24
N LEU A 270 30.59 -26.35 57.40
CA LEU A 270 29.88 -26.42 56.12
C LEU A 270 28.39 -26.70 56.30
N VAL A 271 28.05 -27.63 57.20
CA VAL A 271 26.67 -27.94 57.60
C VAL A 271 25.99 -26.71 58.20
N TYR A 272 26.68 -26.00 59.11
CA TYR A 272 26.20 -24.75 59.69
C TYR A 272 25.91 -23.68 58.62
N ARG A 273 26.78 -23.54 57.61
CA ARG A 273 26.53 -22.64 56.47
C ARG A 273 25.30 -23.06 55.66
N HIS A 274 25.06 -24.36 55.49
CA HIS A 274 23.83 -24.85 54.85
C HIS A 274 22.59 -24.51 55.67
N TYR A 275 22.65 -24.67 57.00
CA TYR A 275 21.55 -24.27 57.89
C TYR A 275 21.22 -22.79 57.77
N GLN A 276 22.23 -21.91 57.82
CA GLN A 276 22.03 -20.46 57.63
C GLN A 276 21.40 -20.15 56.28
N LYS A 277 21.81 -20.82 55.20
CA LYS A 277 21.23 -20.58 53.88
C LYS A 277 19.78 -21.04 53.77
N ILE A 278 19.44 -22.19 54.38
CA ILE A 278 18.04 -22.67 54.41
C ILE A 278 17.17 -21.69 55.21
N HIS A 279 17.69 -21.15 56.31
CA HIS A 279 17.00 -20.12 57.08
C HIS A 279 16.70 -18.86 56.25
N GLU A 280 17.69 -18.32 55.54
CA GLU A 280 17.53 -17.17 54.65
C GLU A 280 16.50 -17.42 53.54
N LEU A 281 16.57 -18.60 52.90
CA LEU A 281 15.62 -19.01 51.86
C LEU A 281 14.20 -19.13 52.41
N ASN A 282 14.03 -19.74 53.59
CA ASN A 282 12.74 -19.80 54.26
C ASN A 282 12.19 -18.41 54.58
N GLY A 283 13.02 -17.49 55.08
CA GLY A 283 12.65 -16.09 55.29
C GLY A 283 12.14 -15.40 54.02
N THR A 284 12.80 -15.66 52.90
CA THR A 284 12.40 -15.15 51.58
C THR A 284 11.07 -15.73 51.11
N VAL A 285 10.86 -17.05 51.27
CA VAL A 285 9.58 -17.73 50.99
C VAL A 285 8.44 -17.12 51.82
N ILE A 286 8.68 -16.88 53.11
CA ILE A 286 7.68 -16.25 53.99
C ILE A 286 7.31 -14.85 53.48
N LYS A 287 8.31 -14.05 53.10
CA LYS A 287 8.10 -12.68 52.60
C LYS A 287 7.28 -12.66 51.30
N HIS A 288 7.60 -13.53 50.34
CA HIS A 288 6.84 -13.62 49.08
C HIS A 288 5.43 -14.18 49.30
N ALA A 289 5.27 -15.18 50.16
CA ALA A 289 3.96 -15.69 50.55
C ALA A 289 3.10 -14.59 51.21
N GLN A 290 3.69 -13.70 52.02
CA GLN A 290 2.99 -12.54 52.59
C GLN A 290 2.58 -11.54 51.52
N SER A 291 3.49 -11.17 50.62
CA SER A 291 3.19 -10.25 49.52
C SER A 291 2.05 -10.76 48.62
N LEU A 292 2.04 -12.06 48.32
CA LEU A 292 1.00 -12.72 47.53
C LEU A 292 -0.35 -12.82 48.27
N ARG A 293 -0.34 -12.90 49.60
CA ARG A 293 -1.55 -12.79 50.41
C ARG A 293 -2.15 -11.39 50.36
N ASP A 294 -1.29 -10.38 50.35
CA ASP A 294 -1.73 -8.98 50.39
C ASP A 294 -2.26 -8.52 49.00
N GLU A 295 -1.87 -9.20 47.90
CA GLU A 295 -2.50 -9.09 46.58
C GLU A 295 -3.78 -9.95 46.49
N VAL A 296 -4.95 -9.31 46.59
CA VAL A 296 -6.27 -9.95 46.62
C VAL A 296 -6.56 -10.81 45.37
N HIS A 297 -6.65 -12.16 45.47
CA HIS A 297 -7.53 -13.03 44.64
C HIS A 297 -7.70 -14.50 45.14
N VAL A 298 -8.97 -14.96 45.15
CA VAL A 298 -9.57 -16.32 45.20
C VAL A 298 -9.11 -17.31 46.31
N GLY A 299 -10.06 -17.69 47.17
CA GLY A 299 -9.84 -18.36 48.47
C GLY A 299 -9.12 -19.72 48.52
N GLN A 300 -8.93 -20.42 47.40
CA GLN A 300 -8.10 -21.64 47.37
C GLN A 300 -6.61 -21.31 47.31
N THR A 301 -6.20 -20.31 46.53
CA THR A 301 -4.82 -19.80 46.46
C THR A 301 -4.38 -19.28 47.82
N GLN A 302 -5.27 -18.60 48.54
CA GLN A 302 -5.01 -18.06 49.88
C GLN A 302 -4.69 -19.14 50.92
N THR A 303 -5.37 -20.28 50.86
CA THR A 303 -5.17 -21.37 51.82
C THR A 303 -3.82 -22.05 51.57
N SER A 304 -3.46 -22.30 50.31
CA SER A 304 -2.15 -22.84 49.94
C SER A 304 -1.01 -21.89 50.31
N ILE A 305 -1.19 -20.58 50.10
CA ILE A 305 -0.23 -19.54 50.49
C ILE A 305 -0.04 -19.50 52.02
N ASN A 306 -1.13 -19.55 52.79
CA ASN A 306 -1.07 -19.57 54.26
C ASN A 306 -0.34 -20.81 54.77
N THR A 307 -0.60 -21.97 54.18
CA THR A 307 0.08 -23.22 54.54
C THR A 307 1.58 -23.16 54.21
N ILE A 308 1.97 -22.65 53.03
CA ILE A 308 3.37 -22.46 52.67
C ILE A 308 4.07 -21.52 53.65
N SER A 309 3.43 -20.40 54.02
CA SER A 309 3.99 -19.44 54.98
C SER A 309 4.17 -20.04 56.37
N TYR A 310 3.18 -20.80 56.85
CA TYR A 310 3.25 -21.46 58.15
C TYR A 310 4.32 -22.57 58.18
N SER A 311 4.36 -23.41 57.14
CA SER A 311 5.38 -24.46 56.99
C SER A 311 6.78 -23.86 56.91
N ALA A 312 6.99 -22.76 56.18
CA ALA A 312 8.28 -22.08 56.10
C ALA A 312 8.71 -21.46 57.44
N ARG A 313 7.79 -20.85 58.21
CA ARG A 313 8.06 -20.35 59.57
C ARG A 313 8.39 -21.47 60.55
N SER A 314 7.65 -22.57 60.49
CA SER A 314 7.90 -23.74 61.34
C SER A 314 9.28 -24.35 61.03
N LEU A 315 9.61 -24.52 59.75
CA LEU A 315 10.95 -24.95 59.31
C LEU A 315 12.03 -23.98 59.80
N GLN A 316 11.83 -22.68 59.69
CA GLN A 316 12.79 -21.69 60.20
C GLN A 316 13.03 -21.86 61.70
N SER A 317 11.98 -22.01 62.51
CA SER A 317 12.11 -22.19 63.97
C SER A 317 12.77 -23.51 64.35
N ILE A 318 12.47 -24.61 63.63
CA ILE A 318 13.12 -25.91 63.84
C ILE A 318 14.61 -25.83 63.48
N LEU A 319 14.96 -25.15 62.39
CA LEU A 319 16.35 -24.96 61.99
C LEU A 319 17.10 -24.06 63.00
N GLU A 320 16.47 -23.00 63.51
CA GLU A 320 17.03 -22.16 64.59
C GLU A 320 17.29 -22.98 65.87
N MET A 321 16.37 -23.91 66.23
CA MET A 321 16.55 -24.80 67.38
C MET A 321 17.69 -25.81 67.18
N LEU A 322 17.78 -26.44 66.00
CA LEU A 322 18.86 -27.38 65.69
C LEU A 322 20.23 -26.69 65.69
N VAL A 323 20.30 -25.48 65.14
CA VAL A 323 21.51 -24.63 65.17
C VAL A 323 21.92 -24.30 66.61
N PHE A 324 20.97 -23.96 67.48
CA PHE A 324 21.25 -23.66 68.88
C PHE A 324 21.71 -24.90 69.66
N GLN A 325 21.16 -26.08 69.33
CA GLN A 325 21.48 -27.34 69.99
C GLN A 325 22.87 -27.88 69.62
N GLU A 326 23.29 -27.76 68.36
CA GLU A 326 24.67 -28.12 67.94
C GLU A 326 25.70 -27.18 68.56
N CYS A 327 25.43 -25.87 68.63
CA CYS A 327 26.30 -24.90 69.28
C CYS A 327 26.48 -25.19 70.79
N ALA A 328 25.41 -25.61 71.47
CA ALA A 328 25.45 -26.02 72.87
C ALA A 328 26.19 -27.36 73.09
N GLN A 329 26.13 -28.30 72.13
CA GLN A 329 26.92 -29.52 72.18
C GLN A 329 28.40 -29.27 71.92
N GLU A 330 28.75 -28.32 71.06
CA GLU A 330 30.13 -27.91 70.80
C GLU A 330 30.77 -27.29 72.05
N GLN A 331 30.06 -26.39 72.76
CA GLN A 331 30.51 -25.87 74.07
C GLN A 331 30.67 -26.96 75.13
N SER A 332 29.73 -27.90 75.20
CA SER A 332 29.80 -29.03 76.14
C SER A 332 30.95 -30.01 75.84
N ALA A 333 31.22 -30.28 74.56
CA ALA A 333 32.34 -31.13 74.14
C ALA A 333 33.69 -30.44 74.40
N THR A 334 33.76 -29.12 74.28
CA THR A 334 34.96 -28.34 74.59
C THR A 334 35.24 -28.32 76.10
N ASP A 335 34.20 -28.14 76.93
CA ASP A 335 34.29 -28.22 78.41
C ASP A 335 34.66 -29.62 78.90
N GLN A 336 34.15 -30.69 78.28
CA GLN A 336 34.49 -32.07 78.67
C GLN A 336 35.93 -32.46 78.33
N ILE A 337 36.53 -31.86 77.31
CA ILE A 337 37.96 -32.06 76.99
C ILE A 337 38.84 -31.29 77.97
N GLU A 338 38.40 -30.15 78.50
CA GLU A 338 39.13 -29.38 79.50
C GLU A 338 39.09 -30.03 80.90
N VAL A 339 38.04 -30.80 81.22
CA VAL A 339 37.90 -31.57 82.46
C VAL A 339 38.68 -32.91 82.44
N LEU A 340 39.09 -33.39 81.25
CA LEU A 340 39.89 -34.61 81.06
C LEU A 340 41.39 -34.34 80.80
N ARG A 341 41.82 -33.07 80.86
CA ARG A 341 43.22 -32.64 80.97
C ARG A 341 43.57 -32.41 82.45
#